data_AF-A0A166ZNI0-F1
#
_entry.id   AF-A0A166ZNI0-F1
#
_cell.length_a   1.000
_cell.length_b   1.000
_cell.length_c   1.000
_cell.angle_alpha   90.00
_cell.angle_beta   90.00
_cell.angle_gamma   90.00
#
_symmetry.space_group_name_H-M   'P 1'
#
loop_
_entity.id
_entity.type
_entity.pdbx_description
1 polymer ?
#
loop_
_entity_poly.entity_id
_entity_poly.type
_entity_poly.pdbx_seq_one_letter_code
_entity_poly.pdbx_strand_id
1 'polypeptide(L)'
;MPEVAQAQALKWRHQASKKKLSDLTVIFVEYALSLKWSPEQIAGVSKIIELPVSHEWIYFHIQKDKLNGGQLYKQLRHGHRKYRKGLKLNEQLFPIE
;
A
#
# COMPACT_ATOMS: atom_id res chain seq x y z
N MET A 1 12.96 -3.45 -35.44
CA MET A 1 13.64 -4.59 -34.79
C MET A 1 13.16 -4.70 -33.35
N PRO A 2 12.38 -5.74 -33.00
CA PRO A 2 11.71 -5.84 -31.70
C PRO A 2 12.66 -5.99 -30.50
N GLU A 3 13.86 -6.52 -30.72
CA GLU A 3 14.89 -6.73 -29.69
C GLU A 3 15.42 -5.41 -29.08
N VAL A 4 15.59 -4.38 -29.92
CA VAL A 4 16.06 -3.05 -29.49
C VAL A 4 15.05 -2.37 -28.56
N ALA A 5 13.75 -2.53 -28.86
CA ALA A 5 12.67 -1.99 -28.04
C ALA A 5 12.61 -2.68 -26.66
N GLN A 6 12.84 -4.00 -26.59
CA GLN A 6 12.87 -4.75 -25.34
C GLN A 6 14.05 -4.36 -24.45
N ALA A 7 15.25 -4.22 -25.03
CA ALA A 7 16.44 -3.79 -24.30
C ALA A 7 16.27 -2.38 -23.71
N GLN A 8 15.63 -1.47 -24.45
CA GLN A 8 15.38 -0.10 -24.01
C GLN A 8 14.31 -0.03 -22.90
N ALA A 9 13.24 -0.83 -23.00
CA ALA A 9 12.23 -0.95 -21.95
C ALA A 9 12.82 -1.51 -20.64
N LEU A 10 13.71 -2.51 -20.72
CA LEU A 10 14.42 -3.03 -19.56
C LEU A 10 15.32 -1.98 -18.92
N LYS A 11 16.07 -1.20 -19.71
CA LYS A 11 16.88 -0.06 -19.21
C LYS A 11 16.02 0.94 -18.45
N TRP A 12 14.89 1.38 -19.01
CA TRP A 12 14.00 2.34 -18.36
C TRP A 12 13.39 1.77 -17.07
N ARG A 13 13.03 0.49 -17.04
CA ARG A 13 12.54 -0.17 -15.82
C ARG A 13 13.60 -0.26 -14.73
N HIS A 14 14.86 -0.48 -15.10
CA HIS A 14 15.99 -0.50 -14.15
C HIS A 14 16.35 0.91 -13.65
N GLN A 15 16.21 1.93 -14.51
CA GLN A 15 16.49 3.33 -14.18
C GLN A 15 15.31 4.04 -13.50
N ALA A 16 14.11 3.48 -13.57
CA ALA A 16 12.95 4.01 -12.88
C ALA A 16 13.24 4.04 -11.38
N SER A 17 13.35 5.25 -10.84
CA SER A 17 13.50 5.46 -9.41
C SER A 17 12.34 4.79 -8.70
N LYS A 18 12.65 3.74 -7.93
CA LYS A 18 11.66 3.15 -7.03
C LYS A 18 11.40 4.23 -5.98
N LYS A 19 10.22 4.86 -6.02
CA LYS A 19 9.78 5.78 -4.97
C LYS A 19 9.93 5.07 -3.64
N LYS A 20 11.02 5.39 -2.92
CA LYS A 20 11.22 4.98 -1.55
C LYS A 20 10.28 5.86 -0.74
N LEU A 21 9.41 5.26 0.06
CA LEU A 21 8.67 6.05 1.04
C LEU A 21 9.66 6.75 1.95
N SER A 22 9.32 7.97 2.34
CA SER A 22 10.10 8.71 3.32
C SER A 22 10.20 7.88 4.60
N ASP A 23 11.37 7.88 5.23
CA ASP A 23 11.59 7.17 6.50
C ASP A 23 10.61 7.66 7.58
N LEU A 24 10.21 8.94 7.52
CA LEU A 24 9.15 9.51 8.37
C LEU A 24 7.80 8.80 8.20
N THR A 25 7.44 8.42 6.97
CA THR A 25 6.19 7.71 6.71
C THR A 25 6.23 6.30 7.30
N VAL A 26 7.38 5.63 7.25
CA VAL A 26 7.57 4.31 7.85
C VAL A 26 7.42 4.38 9.37
N ILE A 27 8.12 5.34 10.00
CA ILE A 27 8.03 5.57 11.46
C ILE A 27 6.58 5.86 11.88
N PHE A 28 5.87 6.71 11.13
CA PHE A 28 4.47 7.00 11.39
C PHE A 28 3.58 5.74 11.32
N VAL A 29 3.78 4.90 10.30
CA VAL A 29 3.02 3.65 10.12
C VAL A 29 3.28 2.70 11.30
N GLU A 30 4.54 2.48 11.67
CA GLU A 30 4.90 1.62 12.80
C GLU A 30 4.32 2.14 14.13
N TYR A 31 4.40 3.45 14.36
CA TYR A 31 3.81 4.09 15.53
C TYR A 31 2.28 3.91 15.56
N ALA A 32 1.59 4.19 14.45
CA ALA A 32 0.14 4.05 14.38
C ALA A 32 -0.33 2.59 14.52
N LEU A 33 0.44 1.63 14.00
CA LEU A 33 0.20 0.19 14.21
C LEU A 33 0.35 -0.19 15.68
N SER A 34 1.34 0.38 16.40
CA SER A 34 1.50 0.16 17.83
C SER A 34 0.28 0.64 18.64
N LEU A 35 -0.36 1.73 18.19
CA LEU A 35 -1.61 2.28 18.75
C LEU A 35 -2.86 1.50 18.34
N LYS A 36 -2.72 0.34 17.70
CA LYS A 36 -3.83 -0.50 17.24
C LYS A 36 -4.70 0.23 16.18
N TRP A 37 -4.12 1.05 15.32
CA TRP A 37 -4.87 1.63 14.19
C TRP A 37 -5.00 0.63 13.04
N SER A 38 -6.08 0.71 12.26
CA SER A 38 -6.22 -0.10 11.05
C SER A 38 -5.43 0.49 9.88
N PRO A 39 -4.92 -0.32 8.93
CA PRO A 39 -4.23 0.17 7.74
C PRO A 39 -5.01 1.24 6.95
N GLU A 40 -6.34 1.14 6.92
CA GLU A 40 -7.22 2.10 6.27
C GLU A 40 -7.29 3.43 7.04
N GLN A 41 -7.30 3.40 8.37
CA GLN A 41 -7.22 4.60 9.20
C GLN A 41 -5.87 5.31 9.02
N ILE A 42 -4.79 4.53 9.03
CA ILE A 42 -3.43 5.05 8.81
C ILE A 42 -3.36 5.69 7.42
N ALA A 43 -3.87 5.04 6.37
CA ALA A 43 -3.90 5.60 5.02
C ALA A 43 -4.73 6.89 4.95
N GLY A 44 -5.84 6.98 5.68
CA GLY A 44 -6.66 8.19 5.77
C GLY A 44 -5.90 9.36 6.41
N VAL A 45 -5.30 9.14 7.58
CA VAL A 45 -4.54 10.17 8.30
C VAL A 45 -3.28 10.57 7.56
N SER A 46 -2.62 9.61 6.89
CA SER A 46 -1.41 9.84 6.09
C SER A 46 -1.60 10.91 5.01
N LYS A 47 -2.81 11.01 4.44
CA LYS A 47 -3.16 12.05 3.46
C LYS A 47 -3.28 13.44 4.09
N ILE A 48 -3.72 13.51 5.34
CA ILE A 48 -3.92 14.77 6.08
C ILE A 48 -2.56 15.34 6.50
N ILE A 49 -1.62 14.48 6.88
CA ILE A 49 -0.27 14.86 7.31
C ILE A 49 0.73 14.98 6.15
N GLU A 50 0.25 15.00 4.89
CA GLU A 50 1.07 15.07 3.67
C GLU A 50 2.14 13.97 3.51
N LEU A 51 1.96 12.83 4.17
CA LEU A 51 2.81 11.65 4.05
C LEU A 51 2.03 10.49 3.39
N PRO A 52 1.63 10.62 2.11
CA PRO A 52 0.67 9.70 1.51
C PRO A 52 1.19 8.25 1.50
N VAL A 53 0.48 7.36 2.19
CA VAL A 53 0.72 5.92 2.14
C VAL A 53 -0.54 5.17 1.75
N SER A 54 -0.40 4.19 0.86
CA SER A 54 -1.51 3.29 0.54
C SER A 54 -1.66 2.23 1.65
N HIS A 55 -2.89 1.89 2.00
CA HIS A 55 -3.18 0.79 2.90
C HIS A 55 -2.62 -0.55 2.37
N GLU A 56 -2.57 -0.74 1.04
CA GLU A 56 -1.93 -1.92 0.42
C GLU A 56 -0.43 -1.98 0.72
N TRP A 57 0.25 -0.83 0.74
CA TRP A 57 1.66 -0.78 1.10
C TRP A 57 1.87 -1.15 2.57
N ILE A 58 0.98 -0.69 3.46
CA ILE A 58 1.02 -1.06 4.89
C ILE A 58 0.87 -2.58 5.04
N TYR A 59 -0.06 -3.21 4.31
CA TYR A 59 -0.19 -4.67 4.31
C TYR A 59 1.08 -5.37 3.81
N PHE A 60 1.68 -4.88 2.72
CA PHE A 60 2.95 -5.43 2.21
C PHE A 60 4.08 -5.27 3.24
N HIS A 61 4.15 -4.13 3.91
CA HIS A 61 5.15 -3.84 4.94
C HIS A 61 5.01 -4.80 6.13
N ILE A 62 3.79 -5.00 6.64
CA ILE A 62 3.50 -5.98 7.71
C ILE A 62 3.86 -7.40 7.27
N GLN A 63 3.55 -7.77 6.02
CA GLN A 63 3.88 -9.09 5.49
C GLN A 63 5.39 -9.29 5.35
N LYS A 64 6.11 -8.26 4.90
CA LYS A 64 7.58 -8.26 4.84
C LYS A 64 8.22 -8.37 6.22
N ASP A 65 7.70 -7.62 7.20
CA ASP A 65 8.12 -7.74 8.60
C ASP A 65 7.92 -9.17 9.12
N LYS A 66 6.74 -9.76 8.87
CA LYS A 66 6.45 -11.14 9.24
C LYS A 66 7.43 -12.15 8.60
N LEU A 67 7.78 -11.96 7.33
CA LEU A 67 8.78 -12.81 6.66
C LEU A 67 10.18 -12.67 7.26
N ASN A 68 10.51 -11.49 7.78
CA ASN A 68 11.76 -11.23 8.50
C ASN A 68 11.72 -11.66 9.97
N GLY A 69 10.62 -12.30 10.42
CA GLY A 69 10.46 -12.75 11.80
C GLY A 69 9.95 -11.69 12.78
N GLY A 70 9.53 -10.53 12.28
CA GLY A 70 8.97 -9.45 13.08
C GLY A 70 7.54 -9.72 13.58
N GLN A 71 7.04 -8.84 14.45
CA GLN A 71 5.79 -9.03 15.20
C GLN A 71 4.76 -7.94 14.95
N LEU A 72 4.95 -7.06 13.94
CA LEU A 72 4.02 -5.97 13.63
C LEU A 72 2.59 -6.49 13.36
N TYR A 73 2.46 -7.68 12.79
CA TYR A 73 1.15 -8.30 12.52
C TYR A 73 0.34 -8.58 13.80
N LYS A 74 0.97 -8.74 14.96
CA LYS A 74 0.29 -8.95 16.26
C LYS A 74 -0.30 -7.65 16.82
N GLN A 75 0.13 -6.51 16.29
CA GLN A 75 -0.31 -5.20 16.76
C GLN A 75 -1.63 -4.74 16.10
N LEU A 76 -2.18 -5.48 15.13
CA LEU A 76 -3.46 -5.13 14.52
C LEU A 76 -4.65 -5.32 15.47
N ARG A 77 -5.54 -4.32 15.55
CA ARG A 77 -6.67 -4.26 16.51
C ARG A 77 -7.75 -5.31 16.28
N HIS A 78 -7.95 -5.75 15.04
CA HIS A 78 -9.00 -6.70 14.67
C HIS A 78 -8.42 -7.68 13.65
N GLY A 79 -8.20 -8.92 14.09
CA GLY A 79 -7.44 -9.92 13.36
C GLY A 79 -7.94 -10.25 11.95
N HIS A 80 -9.24 -10.16 11.63
CA HIS A 80 -9.78 -10.83 10.44
C HIS A 80 -10.94 -10.12 9.72
N ARG A 81 -11.01 -8.79 9.68
CA ARG A 81 -11.97 -8.14 8.75
C ARG A 81 -11.40 -8.21 7.33
N LYS A 82 -11.90 -9.15 6.52
CA LYS A 82 -11.56 -9.25 5.09
C LYS A 82 -11.74 -7.87 4.44
N TYR A 83 -10.68 -7.42 3.78
CA TYR A 83 -10.70 -6.27 2.88
C TYR A 83 -11.92 -6.36 1.96
N ARG A 84 -12.87 -5.41 2.08
CA ARG A 84 -13.88 -5.21 1.05
C ARG A 84 -13.16 -4.53 -0.10
N LYS A 85 -12.73 -5.31 -1.11
CA LYS A 85 -12.44 -4.77 -2.44
C LYS A 85 -13.63 -3.90 -2.80
N GLY A 86 -13.44 -2.57 -2.83
CA GLY A 86 -14.42 -1.68 -3.43
C GLY A 86 -14.73 -2.25 -4.80
N LEU A 87 -15.98 -2.62 -5.02
CA LEU A 87 -16.47 -2.93 -6.36
C LEU A 87 -15.97 -1.78 -7.25
N LYS A 88 -15.19 -2.10 -8.28
CA LYS A 88 -15.13 -1.21 -9.43
C LYS A 88 -16.55 -1.24 -10.00
N LEU A 89 -17.38 -0.28 -9.57
CA LEU A 89 -18.55 0.10 -10.34
C LEU A 89 -17.98 0.74 -11.59
N ASN A 90 -17.69 -0.09 -12.59
CA ASN A 90 -17.65 0.36 -13.96
C ASN A 90 -19.05 0.91 -14.21
N GLU A 91 -19.13 2.21 -14.40
CA GLU A 91 -20.32 2.95 -14.79
C GLU A 91 -20.80 2.40 -16.13
N GLN A 92 -21.63 1.35 -16.08
CA GLN A 92 -22.56 1.03 -17.14
C GLN A 92 -23.96 1.13 -16.54
N LEU A 93 -24.48 2.34 -16.73
CA LEU A 93 -25.85 2.76 -16.52
C LEU A 93 -26.82 1.77 -17.18
N PHE A 94 -27.76 1.23 -16.41
CA PHE A 94 -29.02 0.74 -16.96
C PHE A 94 -30.10 1.74 -16.56
N PRO A 95 -30.85 2.31 -17.51
CA PRO A 95 -31.86 3.31 -17.23
C PRO A 95 -33.10 2.61 -16.65
N ILE A 96 -33.76 3.27 -15.71
CA ILE A 96 -35.15 2.96 -15.38
C ILE A 96 -35.91 4.29 -15.41
N GLU A 97 -36.90 4.29 -16.30
CA GLU A 97 -37.92 5.29 -16.66
C GLU A 97 -37.50 6.43 -17.58
#